data_AF-A0A0N4WZD8-F1
#
_entry.id   AF-A0A0N4WZD8-F1
#
_cell.length_a   1.000
_cell.length_b   1.000
_cell.length_c   1.000
_cell.angle_alpha   90.00
_cell.angle_beta   90.00
_cell.angle_gamma   90.00
#
_symmetry.space_group_name_H-M   'P 1'
#
loop_
_entity.id
_entity.type
_entity.pdbx_description
1 polymer ?
#
loop_
_entity_poly.entity_id
_entity_poly.type
_entity_poly.pdbx_seq_one_letter_code
_entity_poly.pdbx_strand_id
1 'polypeptide(L)'
;MLSFRGLQGLMRSMAIVLLILTLEIERVRSRVFTFAPSMRISQLSNWLNQDYPCQGDTIVFEENKKTVTFIDESIQVSSVILPHVGSLIFSDNSVLGEKSPWQCTRRKSPEKVFFQPEAIFPAFSDPASWSVDDKPLLHMNMVPGPKDDVIFHDVGAFQISIDDQVTVNTLKVSKDWVGPNTG
;
A
#
# COMPACT_ATOMS: atom_id res chain seq x y z
N MET A 1 -1.78 45.42 48.01
CA MET A 1 -3.21 45.25 47.68
C MET A 1 -3.34 45.32 46.16
N LEU A 2 -3.37 44.18 45.47
CA LEU A 2 -3.58 44.17 44.02
C LEU A 2 -5.02 44.63 43.76
N SER A 3 -5.18 45.69 42.97
CA SER A 3 -6.49 46.21 42.57
C SER A 3 -7.28 45.12 41.83
N PHE A 4 -8.56 44.98 42.17
CA PHE A 4 -9.50 44.03 41.56
C PHE A 4 -9.54 44.13 40.02
N ARG A 5 -9.28 45.34 39.48
CA ARG A 5 -9.15 45.60 38.04
C ARG A 5 -7.87 45.03 37.43
N GLY A 6 -6.76 45.01 38.17
CA GLY A 6 -5.49 44.40 37.75
C GLY A 6 -5.58 42.88 37.65
N LEU A 7 -6.30 42.24 38.58
CA LEU A 7 -6.58 40.80 38.53
C LEU A 7 -7.47 40.42 37.33
N GLN A 8 -8.48 41.23 37.02
CA GLN A 8 -9.36 41.02 35.86
C GLN A 8 -8.63 41.17 34.52
N GLY A 9 -7.69 42.11 34.40
CA GLY A 9 -6.85 42.27 33.21
C GLY A 9 -5.94 41.06 32.97
N LEU A 10 -5.27 40.59 34.03
CA LEU A 10 -4.43 39.39 34.00
C LEU A 10 -5.21 38.13 33.61
N MET A 11 -6.40 37.92 34.18
CA MET A 11 -7.25 36.77 33.84
C MET A 11 -7.72 36.80 32.38
N ARG A 12 -8.03 37.98 31.81
CA ARG A 12 -8.39 38.12 30.40
C ARG A 12 -7.22 37.84 29.47
N SER A 13 -6.02 38.35 29.78
CA SER A 13 -4.81 38.07 29.01
C SER A 13 -4.43 36.59 29.06
N MET A 14 -4.55 35.93 30.22
CA MET A 14 -4.34 34.49 30.35
C MET A 14 -5.34 33.68 29.53
N ALA A 15 -6.63 34.07 29.54
CA ALA A 15 -7.66 33.39 28.77
C ALA A 15 -7.43 33.52 27.25
N ILE A 16 -6.96 34.68 26.77
CA ILE A 16 -6.62 34.88 25.36
C ILE A 16 -5.41 34.03 24.96
N VAL A 17 -4.36 33.99 25.81
CA VAL A 17 -3.18 33.13 25.57
C VAL A 17 -3.57 31.65 25.58
N LEU A 18 -4.43 31.22 26.51
CA LEU A 18 -4.97 29.86 26.53
C LEU A 18 -5.80 29.56 25.28
N LEU A 19 -6.64 30.50 24.81
CA LEU A 19 -7.45 30.33 23.61
C LEU A 19 -6.56 30.18 22.35
N ILE A 20 -5.52 31.00 22.24
CA ILE A 20 -4.53 30.91 21.15
C ILE A 20 -3.79 29.57 21.23
N LEU A 21 -3.36 29.14 22.43
CA LEU A 21 -2.72 27.83 22.62
C LEU A 21 -3.66 26.68 22.26
N THR A 22 -4.95 26.73 22.62
CA THR A 22 -5.92 25.70 22.23
C THR A 22 -6.17 25.65 20.73
N LEU A 23 -6.19 26.81 20.06
CA LEU A 23 -6.35 26.90 18.60
C LEU A 23 -5.12 26.38 17.84
N GLU A 24 -3.92 26.49 18.42
CA GLU A 24 -2.69 25.91 17.85
C GLU A 24 -2.59 24.39 18.10
N ILE A 25 -3.12 23.88 19.22
CA ILE A 25 -3.17 22.43 19.51
C ILE A 25 -4.10 21.69 18.54
N GLU A 26 -5.17 22.34 18.05
CA GLU A 26 -6.10 21.75 17.08
C GLU A 26 -5.54 21.60 15.65
N ARG A 27 -4.33 22.10 15.36
CA ARG A 27 -3.73 22.02 14.01
C ARG A 27 -2.72 20.89 13.81
N VAL A 28 -2.69 19.90 14.71
CA VAL A 28 -1.95 18.66 14.47
C VAL A 28 -2.90 17.64 13.82
N ARG A 29 -3.09 17.74 12.51
CA ARG A 29 -3.84 16.73 11.75
C ARG A 29 -2.95 15.50 11.54
N SER A 30 -3.30 14.39 12.19
CA SER A 30 -2.86 13.05 11.76
C SER A 30 -3.51 12.73 10.42
N ARG A 31 -2.74 12.23 9.46
CA ARG A 31 -3.26 11.64 8.22
C ARG A 31 -3.17 10.13 8.26
N VAL A 32 -4.02 9.50 7.46
CA VAL A 32 -3.96 8.06 7.23
C VAL A 32 -3.33 7.84 5.86
N PHE A 33 -2.25 7.07 5.83
CA PHE A 33 -1.59 6.62 4.62
C PHE A 33 -1.84 5.13 4.43
N THR A 34 -2.29 4.78 3.24
CA THR A 34 -2.52 3.41 2.82
C THR A 34 -1.42 2.97 1.87
N PHE A 35 -0.81 1.82 2.15
CA PHE A 35 0.12 1.21 1.21
C PHE A 35 -0.62 0.71 -0.02
N ALA A 36 -0.33 1.29 -1.19
CA ALA A 36 -1.05 1.05 -2.44
C ALA A 36 -0.52 -0.12 -3.30
N PRO A 37 0.80 -0.40 -3.36
CA PRO A 37 1.34 -1.45 -4.22
C PRO A 37 0.78 -2.85 -3.92
N SER A 38 0.34 -3.55 -4.97
CA SER A 38 -0.14 -4.93 -4.90
C SER A 38 0.80 -5.86 -5.66
N MET A 39 1.15 -7.00 -5.06
CA MET A 39 1.99 -8.03 -5.68
C MET A 39 1.22 -9.32 -6.01
N ARG A 40 -0.11 -9.23 -6.05
CA ARG A 40 -0.99 -10.38 -6.32
C ARG A 40 -0.86 -10.88 -7.75
N ILE A 41 -0.94 -12.19 -7.92
CA ILE A 41 -0.96 -12.83 -9.24
C ILE A 41 -2.30 -12.59 -9.96
N SER A 42 -3.39 -12.48 -9.21
CA SER A 42 -4.74 -12.19 -9.73
C SER A 42 -4.93 -10.75 -10.24
N GLN A 43 -3.96 -9.86 -10.01
CA GLN A 43 -4.06 -8.44 -10.32
C GLN A 43 -3.56 -8.16 -11.75
N LEU A 44 -4.44 -7.68 -12.63
CA LEU A 44 -4.13 -7.44 -14.05
C LEU A 44 -2.95 -6.50 -14.29
N SER A 45 -2.82 -5.45 -13.48
CA SER A 45 -1.75 -4.45 -13.61
C SER A 45 -0.35 -5.02 -13.34
N ASN A 46 -0.25 -6.22 -12.77
CA ASN A 46 1.02 -6.89 -12.54
C ASN A 46 1.49 -7.75 -13.72
N TRP A 47 0.71 -7.79 -14.80
CA TRP A 47 1.04 -8.52 -16.01
C TRP A 47 1.46 -7.57 -17.12
N LEU A 48 2.56 -7.91 -17.80
CA LEU A 48 3.03 -7.15 -18.95
C LEU A 48 1.91 -7.05 -19.99
N ASN A 49 1.67 -5.83 -20.49
CA ASN A 49 0.59 -5.50 -21.43
C ASN A 49 -0.83 -5.76 -20.92
N GLN A 50 -1.02 -5.90 -19.60
CA GLN A 50 -2.32 -6.25 -19.02
C GLN A 50 -2.87 -7.55 -19.62
N ASP A 51 -2.00 -8.55 -19.78
CA ASP A 51 -2.36 -9.85 -20.37
C ASP A 51 -2.29 -10.96 -19.31
N TYR A 52 -3.46 -11.44 -18.87
CA TYR A 52 -3.52 -12.54 -17.90
C TYR A 52 -2.99 -13.86 -18.49
N PRO A 53 -2.32 -14.71 -17.68
CA PRO A 53 -2.06 -16.10 -18.06
C PRO A 53 -3.36 -16.82 -18.38
N CYS A 54 -3.39 -17.57 -19.47
CA CYS A 54 -4.44 -18.52 -19.75
C CYS A 54 -4.05 -19.94 -19.34
N GLN A 55 -5.04 -20.82 -19.30
CA GLN A 55 -4.80 -22.23 -18.99
C GLN A 55 -3.76 -22.86 -19.93
N GLY A 56 -2.69 -23.41 -19.36
CA GLY A 56 -1.63 -24.08 -20.12
C GLY A 56 -0.52 -23.16 -20.65
N ASP A 57 -0.59 -21.85 -20.42
CA ASP A 57 0.51 -20.92 -20.74
C ASP A 57 1.74 -21.17 -19.86
N THR A 58 2.83 -20.47 -20.16
CA THR A 58 4.04 -20.43 -19.32
C THR A 58 4.15 -19.07 -18.68
N ILE A 59 4.17 -19.03 -17.34
CA ILE A 59 4.46 -17.79 -16.59
C ILE A 59 5.96 -17.57 -16.57
N VAL A 60 6.38 -16.35 -16.86
CA VAL A 60 7.78 -15.93 -16.81
C VAL A 60 7.94 -14.82 -15.80
N PHE A 61 8.74 -15.07 -14.78
CA PHE A 61 9.29 -14.04 -13.90
C PHE A 61 10.63 -13.56 -14.47
N GLU A 62 10.86 -12.25 -14.54
CA GLU A 62 12.09 -11.70 -15.11
C GLU A 62 13.36 -12.11 -14.34
N GLU A 63 14.33 -12.71 -15.03
CA GLU A 63 15.56 -13.26 -14.42
C GLU A 63 16.43 -12.22 -13.70
N ASN A 64 16.41 -10.96 -14.14
CA ASN A 64 17.27 -9.90 -13.62
C ASN A 64 16.56 -8.97 -12.63
N LYS A 65 15.35 -9.31 -12.20
CA LYS A 65 14.59 -8.53 -11.23
C LYS A 65 14.27 -9.40 -10.02
N LYS A 66 14.46 -8.84 -8.82
CA LYS A 66 13.94 -9.51 -7.63
C LYS A 66 12.42 -9.43 -7.68
N THR A 67 11.75 -10.54 -7.49
CA THR A 67 10.28 -10.58 -7.49
C THR A 67 9.76 -11.18 -6.20
N VAL A 68 8.85 -10.48 -5.54
CA VAL A 68 7.98 -11.09 -4.53
C VAL A 68 6.56 -10.99 -5.04
N THR A 69 5.88 -12.12 -5.11
CA THR A 69 4.48 -12.17 -5.52
C THR A 69 3.66 -13.06 -4.60
N PHE A 70 2.41 -12.66 -4.43
CA PHE A 70 1.41 -13.41 -3.69
C PHE A 70 0.51 -14.15 -4.67
N ILE A 71 0.53 -15.48 -4.62
CA ILE A 71 -0.39 -16.36 -5.32
C ILE A 71 -1.63 -16.44 -4.44
N ASP A 72 -2.51 -15.45 -4.57
CA ASP A 72 -3.71 -15.30 -3.77
C ASP A 72 -4.82 -16.29 -4.15
N GLU A 73 -4.84 -16.68 -5.41
CA GLU A 73 -5.80 -17.63 -5.98
C GLU A 73 -5.09 -18.69 -6.82
N SER A 74 -5.74 -19.84 -7.01
CA SER A 74 -5.22 -20.95 -7.83
C SER A 74 -4.94 -20.54 -9.28
N ILE A 75 -3.98 -21.21 -9.90
CA ILE A 75 -3.64 -21.00 -11.30
C ILE A 75 -3.25 -22.31 -12.00
N GLN A 76 -3.79 -22.54 -13.19
CA GLN A 76 -3.46 -23.69 -14.01
C GLN A 76 -2.59 -23.29 -15.21
N VAL A 77 -1.30 -23.57 -15.15
CA VAL A 77 -0.33 -23.27 -16.22
C VAL A 77 0.47 -24.52 -16.55
N SER A 78 1.10 -24.54 -17.74
CA SER A 78 1.96 -25.67 -18.11
C SER A 78 3.31 -25.62 -17.40
N SER A 79 3.85 -24.42 -17.22
CA SER A 79 5.11 -24.21 -16.51
C SER A 79 5.24 -22.80 -15.94
N VAL A 80 6.15 -22.66 -14.99
CA VAL A 80 6.49 -21.39 -14.35
C VAL A 80 8.02 -21.27 -14.36
N ILE A 81 8.54 -20.22 -14.99
CA ILE A 81 9.96 -19.85 -14.95
C ILE A 81 10.17 -18.93 -13.76
N LEU A 82 10.75 -19.45 -12.68
CA LEU A 82 10.92 -18.75 -11.40
C LEU A 82 11.92 -17.58 -11.49
N PRO A 83 11.76 -16.53 -10.67
CA PRO A 83 12.74 -15.46 -10.58
C PRO A 83 14.05 -15.98 -9.96
N HIS A 84 15.20 -15.46 -10.37
CA HIS A 84 16.49 -15.83 -9.78
C HIS A 84 16.62 -15.37 -8.32
N VAL A 85 16.00 -14.23 -7.98
CA VAL A 85 15.98 -13.69 -6.62
C VAL A 85 14.54 -13.35 -6.29
N GLY A 86 13.99 -13.89 -5.22
CA GLY A 86 12.59 -13.63 -4.92
C GLY A 86 11.89 -14.66 -4.06
N SER A 87 10.59 -14.45 -3.90
CA SER A 87 9.69 -15.34 -3.17
C SER A 87 8.34 -15.41 -3.86
N LEU A 88 7.83 -16.64 -4.02
CA LEU A 88 6.42 -16.87 -4.33
C LEU A 88 5.72 -17.27 -3.03
N ILE A 89 4.72 -16.52 -2.62
CA ILE A 89 3.99 -16.75 -1.36
C ILE A 89 2.59 -17.22 -1.72
N PHE A 90 2.22 -18.40 -1.26
CA PHE A 90 0.91 -19.00 -1.54
C PHE A 90 -0.09 -18.61 -0.44
N SER A 91 -1.32 -18.28 -0.82
CA SER A 91 -2.44 -18.21 0.13
C SER A 91 -2.82 -19.62 0.60
N ASP A 92 -3.50 -19.70 1.75
CA ASP A 92 -3.89 -20.96 2.40
C ASP A 92 -4.64 -21.95 1.47
N ASN A 93 -5.35 -21.43 0.46
CA ASN A 93 -6.19 -22.23 -0.45
C ASN A 93 -5.72 -22.16 -1.92
N SER A 94 -4.58 -21.54 -2.19
CA SER A 94 -4.05 -21.43 -3.55
C SER A 94 -3.36 -22.72 -3.98
N VAL A 95 -3.65 -23.17 -5.21
CA VAL A 95 -3.09 -24.41 -5.77
C VAL A 95 -2.55 -24.15 -7.16
N LEU A 96 -1.36 -24.69 -7.46
CA LEU A 96 -0.84 -24.79 -8.83
C LEU A 96 -1.49 -25.97 -9.55
N GLY A 97 -2.04 -25.73 -10.73
CA GLY A 97 -2.69 -26.75 -11.57
C GLY A 97 -4.21 -26.67 -11.59
N GLU A 98 -4.82 -25.80 -10.77
CA GLU A 98 -6.26 -25.54 -10.75
C GLU A 98 -6.57 -24.15 -11.28
N LYS A 99 -7.60 -24.03 -12.12
CA LYS A 99 -7.95 -22.76 -12.76
C LYS A 99 -8.88 -21.95 -11.85
N SER A 100 -8.50 -20.72 -11.51
CA SER A 100 -9.39 -19.74 -10.88
C SER A 100 -10.17 -18.86 -11.88
N PRO A 101 -11.24 -18.17 -11.43
CA PRO A 101 -12.06 -17.31 -12.30
C PRO A 101 -11.32 -16.13 -12.95
N TRP A 102 -10.30 -15.57 -12.28
CA TRP A 102 -9.48 -14.48 -12.82
C TRP A 102 -8.62 -14.90 -14.01
N GLN A 103 -8.26 -16.19 -14.09
CA GLN A 103 -7.43 -16.75 -15.14
C GLN A 103 -8.24 -16.93 -16.43
N CYS A 104 -7.68 -16.50 -17.57
CA CYS A 104 -8.35 -16.69 -18.86
C CYS A 104 -8.37 -18.17 -19.30
N THR A 105 -9.31 -18.50 -20.19
CA THR A 105 -9.45 -19.87 -20.73
C THR A 105 -8.34 -20.19 -21.72
N ARG A 106 -8.07 -21.48 -21.90
CA ARG A 106 -7.03 -21.98 -22.79
C ARG A 106 -7.04 -21.32 -24.18
N ARG A 107 -5.91 -20.74 -24.59
CA ARG A 107 -5.67 -20.20 -25.93
C ARG A 107 -5.50 -21.33 -26.95
N LYS A 108 -5.63 -21.00 -28.25
CA LYS A 108 -5.34 -21.95 -29.34
C LYS A 108 -3.88 -22.41 -29.31
N SER A 109 -2.99 -21.49 -29.00
CA SER A 109 -1.55 -21.74 -28.86
C SER A 109 -1.12 -21.23 -27.48
N PRO A 110 -0.50 -22.07 -26.64
CA PRO A 110 0.06 -21.61 -25.39
C PRO A 110 1.15 -20.56 -25.61
N GLU A 111 1.14 -19.54 -24.77
CA GLU A 111 2.06 -18.41 -24.86
C GLU A 111 2.91 -18.26 -23.60
N LYS A 112 3.94 -17.41 -23.70
CA LYS A 112 4.71 -16.94 -22.55
C LYS A 112 4.11 -15.62 -22.10
N VAL A 113 3.70 -15.55 -20.84
CA VAL A 113 3.17 -14.33 -20.21
C VAL A 113 4.10 -13.89 -19.10
N PHE A 114 4.31 -12.58 -18.97
CA PHE A 114 5.34 -12.02 -18.11
C PHE A 114 4.71 -11.34 -16.91
N PHE A 115 5.12 -11.76 -15.72
CA PHE A 115 4.74 -11.11 -14.48
C PHE A 115 5.72 -9.96 -14.22
N GLN A 116 5.23 -8.72 -14.33
CA GLN A 116 6.00 -7.50 -14.22
C GLN A 116 5.19 -6.42 -13.47
N PRO A 117 5.16 -6.47 -12.13
CA PRO A 117 4.50 -5.42 -11.34
C PRO A 117 5.19 -4.07 -11.56
N GLU A 118 4.41 -2.99 -11.65
CA GLU A 118 4.91 -1.63 -11.89
C GLU A 118 5.89 -1.18 -10.79
N ALA A 119 5.59 -1.49 -9.53
CA ALA A 119 6.46 -1.20 -8.41
C ALA A 119 7.37 -2.40 -8.13
N ILE A 120 8.56 -2.43 -8.74
CA ILE A 120 9.52 -3.53 -8.56
C ILE A 120 10.00 -3.59 -7.09
N PHE A 121 10.10 -2.43 -6.43
CA PHE A 121 10.41 -2.29 -5.00
C PHE A 121 9.77 -1.04 -4.42
N PRO A 122 8.54 -1.10 -3.92
CA PRO A 122 7.97 0.05 -3.24
C PRO A 122 8.79 0.37 -2.00
N ALA A 123 9.35 1.57 -1.97
CA ALA A 123 10.11 2.08 -0.82
C ALA A 123 9.17 2.85 0.10
N PHE A 124 9.39 2.76 1.41
CA PHE A 124 8.64 3.54 2.40
C PHE A 124 8.77 5.04 2.13
N SER A 125 9.94 5.49 1.68
CA SER A 125 10.20 6.89 1.35
C SER A 125 9.70 7.32 -0.04
N ASP A 126 9.10 6.42 -0.83
CA ASP A 126 8.55 6.76 -2.15
C ASP A 126 7.08 7.19 -2.02
N PRO A 127 6.72 8.44 -2.36
CA PRO A 127 5.34 8.91 -2.43
C PRO A 127 4.40 8.02 -3.24
N ALA A 128 4.89 7.37 -4.30
CA ALA A 128 4.06 6.50 -5.14
C ALA A 128 3.63 5.21 -4.44
N SER A 129 4.29 4.84 -3.33
CA SER A 129 3.91 3.69 -2.50
C SER A 129 2.67 3.97 -1.64
N TRP A 130 2.24 5.22 -1.55
CA TRP A 130 1.21 5.64 -0.62
C TRP A 130 0.00 6.26 -1.30
N SER A 131 -1.17 5.80 -0.87
CA SER A 131 -2.44 6.48 -1.10
C SER A 131 -2.79 7.30 0.13
N VAL A 132 -3.11 8.57 -0.07
CA VAL A 132 -3.48 9.56 0.96
C VAL A 132 -4.59 10.44 0.40
N ASP A 133 -5.48 10.97 1.26
CA ASP A 133 -6.63 11.82 0.90
C ASP A 133 -6.41 12.72 -0.34
N ASP A 134 -7.45 12.89 -1.17
CA ASP A 134 -7.46 13.61 -2.46
C ASP A 134 -7.05 15.10 -2.43
N LYS A 135 -6.60 15.62 -1.29
CA LYS A 135 -6.15 17.00 -1.18
C LYS A 135 -4.74 17.11 -1.76
N PRO A 136 -4.45 18.10 -2.61
CA PRO A 136 -3.10 18.29 -3.13
C PRO A 136 -2.14 18.53 -1.97
N LEU A 137 -1.10 17.70 -1.88
CA LEU A 137 -0.05 17.78 -0.88
C LEU A 137 1.25 18.28 -1.51
N LEU A 138 2.06 18.99 -0.73
CA LEU A 138 3.46 19.17 -1.08
C LEU A 138 4.14 17.80 -1.09
N HIS A 139 5.10 17.61 -2.00
CA HIS A 139 5.80 16.33 -2.17
C HIS A 139 6.36 15.75 -0.85
N MET A 140 6.91 16.61 0.02
CA MET A 140 7.42 16.25 1.35
C MET A 140 6.36 15.66 2.30
N ASN A 141 5.08 15.90 2.02
CA ASN A 141 3.94 15.46 2.83
C ASN A 141 3.21 14.25 2.21
N MET A 142 3.76 13.65 1.15
CA MET A 142 3.20 12.47 0.48
C MET A 142 3.76 11.15 1.03
N VAL A 143 4.59 11.21 2.07
CA VAL A 143 5.15 10.07 2.78
C VAL A 143 4.73 10.16 4.25
N PRO A 144 4.42 9.04 4.93
CA PRO A 144 4.00 9.07 6.33
C PRO A 144 5.10 9.60 7.26
N GLY A 145 4.72 10.48 8.18
CA GLY A 145 5.60 11.00 9.23
C GLY A 145 5.22 10.53 10.64
N PRO A 146 5.93 11.04 11.68
CA PRO A 146 5.77 10.60 13.07
C PRO A 146 4.37 10.75 13.68
N LYS A 147 3.52 11.56 13.05
CA LYS A 147 2.16 11.86 13.54
C LYS A 147 1.07 11.18 12.72
N ASP A 148 1.46 10.48 11.66
CA ASP A 148 0.54 9.88 10.71
C ASP A 148 0.34 8.39 11.02
N ASP A 149 -0.83 7.89 10.65
CA ASP A 149 -1.19 6.49 10.76
C ASP A 149 -0.92 5.78 9.42
N VAL A 150 -0.33 4.60 9.49
CA VAL A 150 -0.02 3.77 8.32
C VAL A 150 -0.87 2.52 8.35
N ILE A 151 -1.52 2.23 7.22
CA ILE A 151 -2.31 1.03 6.99
C ILE A 151 -1.68 0.24 5.85
N PHE A 152 -1.26 -0.97 6.17
CA PHE A 152 -1.03 -2.02 5.18
C PHE A 152 -2.32 -2.82 5.06
N HIS A 153 -2.88 -2.89 3.87
CA HIS A 153 -4.02 -3.77 3.67
C HIS A 153 -3.55 -5.21 3.68
N ASP A 154 -4.29 -6.06 4.40
CA ASP A 154 -4.15 -7.50 4.32
C ASP A 154 -4.79 -7.98 3.01
N VAL A 155 -4.13 -7.60 1.93
CA VAL A 155 -4.37 -8.16 0.61
C VAL A 155 -3.48 -9.40 0.39
N GLY A 156 -2.88 -9.96 1.45
CA GLY A 156 -1.94 -11.06 1.35
C GLY A 156 -0.52 -10.62 1.67
N ALA A 157 0.43 -10.90 0.76
CA ALA A 157 1.83 -10.53 0.95
C ALA A 157 2.21 -9.21 0.28
N PHE A 158 2.94 -8.38 1.02
CA PHE A 158 3.59 -7.17 0.52
C PHE A 158 5.06 -7.19 0.94
N GLN A 159 5.90 -6.53 0.14
CA GLN A 159 7.28 -6.23 0.51
C GLN A 159 7.49 -4.74 0.36
N ILE A 160 8.09 -4.10 1.37
CA ILE A 160 8.44 -2.69 1.37
C ILE A 160 9.91 -2.53 1.74
N SER A 161 10.64 -1.65 1.05
CA SER A 161 12.00 -1.27 1.46
C SER A 161 11.95 -0.17 2.51
N ILE A 162 12.75 -0.32 3.57
CA ILE A 162 12.92 0.69 4.61
C ILE A 162 14.42 0.90 4.75
N ASP A 163 14.92 1.99 4.17
CA ASP A 163 16.35 2.25 4.08
C ASP A 163 16.88 2.99 5.33
N ASP A 164 16.01 3.73 6.02
CA ASP A 164 16.30 4.50 7.23
C ASP A 164 15.29 4.22 8.35
N GLN A 165 15.61 4.62 9.58
CA GLN A 165 14.65 4.51 10.69
C GLN A 165 13.40 5.36 10.41
N VAL A 166 12.24 4.71 10.41
CA VAL A 166 10.94 5.36 10.21
C VAL A 166 10.21 5.47 11.56
N THR A 167 9.61 6.63 11.81
CA THR A 167 8.70 6.85 12.94
C THR A 167 7.33 7.24 12.39
N VAL A 168 6.29 6.57 12.87
CA VAL A 168 4.87 6.85 12.57
C VAL A 168 4.06 6.77 13.85
N ASN A 169 2.86 7.34 13.87
CA ASN A 169 2.00 7.32 15.05
C ASN A 169 1.46 5.92 15.32
N THR A 170 0.84 5.30 14.30
CA THR A 170 0.45 3.89 14.34
C THR A 170 0.76 3.18 13.04
N LEU A 171 1.12 1.90 13.12
CA LEU A 171 1.25 1.01 11.96
C LEU A 171 0.29 -0.16 12.16
N LYS A 172 -0.60 -0.38 11.21
CA LYS A 172 -1.63 -1.42 11.25
C LYS A 172 -1.59 -2.26 9.98
N VAL A 173 -1.82 -3.56 10.15
CA VAL A 173 -2.14 -4.48 9.05
C VAL A 173 -3.63 -4.79 9.18
N SER A 174 -4.45 -4.43 8.18
CA SER A 174 -5.92 -4.48 8.28
C SER A 174 -6.56 -5.33 7.19
N LYS A 175 -7.44 -6.27 7.58
CA LYS A 175 -8.29 -7.10 6.70
C LYS A 175 -9.52 -6.37 6.16
N ASP A 176 -9.93 -5.26 6.78
CA ASP A 176 -11.30 -4.75 6.69
C ASP A 176 -11.47 -3.58 5.70
N TRP A 177 -10.92 -3.64 4.48
CA TRP A 177 -11.17 -2.59 3.49
C TRP A 177 -12.20 -2.99 2.43
N VAL A 178 -13.33 -2.28 2.44
CA VAL A 178 -14.28 -2.17 1.33
C VAL A 178 -13.84 -0.95 0.54
N GLY A 179 -13.50 -1.12 -0.73
CA GLY A 179 -13.04 -0.01 -1.58
C GLY A 179 -14.08 1.11 -1.73
N PRO A 180 -13.70 2.28 -2.27
CA PRO A 180 -14.68 3.27 -2.66
C PRO A 180 -15.62 2.62 -3.67
N ASN A 181 -16.92 2.59 -3.34
CA ASN A 181 -17.97 2.20 -4.26
C ASN A 181 -17.87 3.09 -5.51
N THR A 182 -17.24 2.59 -6.57
CA THR A 182 -17.48 3.09 -7.92
C THR A 182 -18.79 2.47 -8.37
N GLY A 183 -19.90 3.15 -8.04
CA GLY A 183 -21.18 2.95 -8.72
C GLY A 183 -21.15 3.52 -10.14
#